data_AF-A0A950K634-F1
#
_entry.id   AF-A0A950K634-F1
#
_cell.length_a   1.000
_cell.length_b   1.000
_cell.length_c   1.000
_cell.angle_alpha   90.00
_cell.angle_beta   90.00
_cell.angle_gamma   90.00
#
_symmetry.space_group_name_H-M   'P 1'
#
loop_
_entity.id
_entity.type
_entity.pdbx_description
1 polymer ?
#
loop_
_entity_poly.entity_id
_entity_poly.type
_entity_poly.pdbx_seq_one_letter_code
_entity_poly.pdbx_strand_id
1 'polypeptide(L)'
;MTSDGDSALIVDLKLAEDARLLFRELGFAMELWEALRLARTEHVTLTCEMERLIKLRRQGRSPSLGGLIIDSIEQVRKTLGPRVRNYRDVLRSSNVAGDSVRLDLLAGLLAQHPTLPTAEEIMKLSAQVDRCRRAMLHRPATEVRKAPAPAELSADLNVDLLEDLRYAEKLRLAFGPASPGIELWEAMTLSLEDRVSAQLAADKLRARREDDGTLVRVLERILDVRTRHSRLAIKLRNYLNHLPIGRYNRELMELAFGFLLASPEGRARAEQWLEDPQRFLREAAIRVEGVIGKAQKYHAALRAA
;
A
#
# COMPACT_ATOMS: atom_id res chain seq x y z
N MET A 1 39.54 10.82 3.53
CA MET A 1 38.89 11.60 4.61
C MET A 1 37.60 12.16 4.03
N THR A 2 36.44 11.83 4.60
CA THR A 2 35.14 12.38 4.19
C THR A 2 35.03 13.80 4.72
N SER A 3 34.66 14.78 3.89
CA SER A 3 34.37 16.14 4.37
C SER A 3 33.16 16.13 5.29
N ASP A 4 33.06 17.06 6.25
CA ASP A 4 31.93 17.13 7.20
C ASP A 4 30.56 17.16 6.51
N GLY A 5 30.45 17.84 5.36
CA GLY A 5 29.24 17.86 4.54
C GLY A 5 28.86 16.50 3.92
N ASP A 6 29.84 15.64 3.65
CA ASP A 6 29.59 14.28 3.15
C ASP A 6 29.07 13.39 4.30
N SER A 7 29.57 13.59 5.53
CA SER A 7 29.12 12.86 6.71
C SER A 7 27.64 13.10 7.01
N ALA A 8 27.21 14.37 7.01
CA ALA A 8 25.81 14.74 7.23
C ALA A 8 24.87 14.14 6.17
N LEU A 9 25.24 14.25 4.88
CA LEU A 9 24.45 13.69 3.80
C LEU A 9 24.37 12.15 3.88
N ILE A 10 25.44 11.47 4.31
CA ILE A 10 25.41 10.01 4.54
C ILE A 10 24.40 9.66 5.63
N VAL A 11 24.36 10.41 6.74
CA VAL A 11 23.38 10.18 7.82
C VAL A 11 21.95 10.36 7.31
N ASP A 12 21.68 11.45 6.59
CA ASP A 12 20.36 11.72 6.02
C ASP A 12 19.94 10.63 5.01
N LEU A 13 20.87 10.19 4.15
CA LEU A 13 20.61 9.13 3.17
C LEU A 13 20.33 7.79 3.82
N LYS A 14 21.04 7.46 4.92
CA LYS A 14 20.75 6.25 5.71
C LYS A 14 19.34 6.28 6.28
N LEU A 15 18.96 7.40 6.91
CA LEU A 15 17.61 7.57 7.46
C LEU A 15 16.55 7.50 6.34
N ALA A 16 16.80 8.16 5.21
CA ALA A 16 15.91 8.16 4.05
C ALA A 16 15.70 6.75 3.48
N GLU A 17 16.76 5.96 3.34
CA GLU A 17 16.68 4.61 2.82
C GLU A 17 15.98 3.67 3.81
N ASP A 18 16.29 3.76 5.10
CA ASP A 18 15.63 2.98 6.14
C ASP A 18 14.11 3.33 6.21
N ALA A 19 13.75 4.62 6.07
CA ALA A 19 12.34 5.06 6.00
C ALA A 19 11.64 4.53 4.75
N ARG A 20 12.27 4.66 3.58
CA ARG A 20 11.74 4.21 2.30
C ARG A 20 11.45 2.71 2.30
N LEU A 21 12.35 1.92 2.86
CA LEU A 21 12.18 0.47 2.99
C LEU A 21 11.04 0.13 3.96
N LEU A 22 11.04 0.75 5.15
CA LEU A 22 9.99 0.53 6.14
C LEU A 22 8.60 0.87 5.56
N PHE A 23 8.47 2.01 4.89
CA PHE A 23 7.17 2.45 4.35
C PHE A 23 6.72 1.58 3.19
N ARG A 24 7.66 1.12 2.34
CA ARG A 24 7.37 0.15 1.28
C ARG A 24 6.82 -1.15 1.84
N GLU A 25 7.40 -1.67 2.93
CA GLU A 25 6.90 -2.87 3.60
C GLU A 25 5.47 -2.71 4.12
N LEU A 26 5.07 -1.48 4.47
CA LEU A 26 3.72 -1.12 4.89
C LEU A 26 2.77 -0.83 3.72
N GLY A 27 3.22 -1.07 2.48
CA GLY A 27 2.42 -0.81 1.28
C GLY A 27 2.35 0.66 0.87
N PHE A 28 3.19 1.52 1.44
CA PHE A 28 3.30 2.92 1.05
C PHE A 28 4.52 3.13 0.14
N ALA A 29 4.26 3.44 -1.13
CA ALA A 29 5.32 3.75 -2.07
C ALA A 29 5.87 5.17 -1.82
N MET A 30 7.16 5.25 -1.54
CA MET A 30 7.92 6.47 -1.37
C MET A 30 9.17 6.42 -2.24
N GLU A 31 9.46 7.50 -2.97
CA GLU A 31 10.71 7.65 -3.71
C GLU A 31 11.84 8.08 -2.75
N LEU A 32 13.08 7.71 -3.05
CA LEU A 32 14.22 7.99 -2.17
C LEU A 32 14.45 9.50 -1.94
N TRP A 33 14.23 10.32 -2.96
CA TRP A 33 14.38 11.77 -2.81
C TRP A 33 13.31 12.38 -1.90
N GLU A 34 12.11 11.80 -1.82
CA GLU A 34 11.04 12.23 -0.91
C GLU A 34 11.47 11.96 0.53
N ALA A 35 11.94 10.74 0.79
CA ALA A 35 12.47 10.33 2.08
C ALA A 35 13.68 11.19 2.49
N LEU A 36 14.59 11.49 1.55
CA LEU A 36 15.76 12.34 1.80
C LEU A 36 15.36 13.77 2.13
N ARG A 37 14.35 14.31 1.44
CA ARG A 37 13.84 15.65 1.73
C ARG A 37 13.28 15.74 3.14
N LEU A 38 12.56 14.72 3.59
CA LEU A 38 12.04 14.63 4.95
C LEU A 38 13.15 14.41 5.97
N ALA A 39 14.11 13.53 5.71
CA ALA A 39 15.26 13.31 6.59
C ALA A 39 16.04 14.61 6.88
N ARG A 40 16.13 15.50 5.88
CA ARG A 40 16.85 16.78 5.98
C ARG A 40 16.11 17.90 6.73
N THR A 41 14.78 17.94 6.71
CA THR A 41 14.04 19.05 7.36
C THR A 41 13.10 18.65 8.47
N GLU A 42 12.71 17.39 8.48
CA GLU A 42 11.76 16.81 9.42
C GLU A 42 12.38 15.56 10.07
N HIS A 43 13.69 15.61 10.31
CA HIS A 43 14.48 14.49 10.84
C HIS A 43 13.82 13.83 12.06
N VAL A 44 13.43 14.63 13.04
CA VAL A 44 12.80 14.18 14.28
C VAL A 44 11.44 13.55 13.99
N THR A 45 10.59 14.21 13.21
CA THR A 45 9.25 13.70 12.85
C THR A 45 9.36 12.36 12.12
N LEU A 46 10.25 12.25 11.15
CA LEU A 46 10.48 11.02 10.40
C LEU A 46 10.98 9.89 11.31
N THR A 47 11.92 10.18 12.20
CA THR A 47 12.48 9.21 13.15
C THR A 47 11.42 8.72 14.13
N CYS A 48 10.68 9.62 14.76
CA CYS A 48 9.60 9.29 15.68
C CYS A 48 8.50 8.46 15.00
N GLU A 49 8.17 8.78 13.75
CA GLU A 49 7.19 8.01 12.99
C GLU A 49 7.71 6.58 12.70
N MET A 50 8.95 6.44 12.26
CA MET A 50 9.56 5.13 12.04
C MET A 50 9.57 4.30 13.33
N GLU A 51 9.96 4.89 14.46
CA GLU A 51 9.93 4.23 15.76
C GLU A 51 8.52 3.80 16.17
N ARG A 52 7.52 4.67 15.97
CA ARG A 52 6.11 4.38 16.24
C ARG A 52 5.63 3.20 15.41
N LEU A 53 5.92 3.17 14.11
CA LEU A 53 5.54 2.08 13.20
C LEU A 53 6.20 0.76 13.60
N ILE A 54 7.49 0.79 13.94
CA ILE A 54 8.22 -0.39 14.44
C ILE A 54 7.60 -0.90 15.75
N LYS A 55 7.25 0.01 16.67
CA LYS A 55 6.59 -0.34 17.93
C LYS A 55 5.23 -0.98 17.69
N LEU A 56 4.40 -0.41 16.82
CA LEU A 56 3.10 -0.99 16.45
C LEU A 56 3.26 -2.40 15.86
N ARG A 57 4.22 -2.58 14.96
CA ARG A 57 4.52 -3.88 14.36
C ARG A 57 4.94 -4.92 15.41
N ARG A 58 5.83 -4.55 16.35
CA ARG A 58 6.25 -5.42 17.46
C ARG A 58 5.09 -5.81 18.38
N GLN A 59 4.07 -4.98 18.46
CA GLN A 59 2.85 -5.24 19.23
C GLN A 59 1.80 -6.04 18.44
N GLY A 60 2.10 -6.49 17.22
CA GLY A 60 1.11 -7.15 16.34
C GLY A 60 -0.02 -6.23 15.87
N ARG A 61 0.14 -4.91 16.05
CA ARG A 61 -0.84 -3.90 15.60
C ARG A 61 -0.54 -3.51 14.17
N SER A 62 -1.59 -3.22 13.41
CA SER A 62 -1.41 -2.74 12.04
C SER A 62 -0.75 -1.36 12.04
N PRO A 63 0.43 -1.19 11.42
CA PRO A 63 1.07 0.12 11.34
C PRO A 63 0.45 0.89 10.17
N SER A 64 -0.32 1.93 10.46
CA SER A 64 -0.70 2.96 9.48
C SER A 64 0.23 4.15 9.65
N LEU A 65 0.58 4.83 8.56
CA LEU A 65 1.30 6.10 8.61
C LEU A 65 0.45 7.16 9.32
N GLY A 66 1.09 7.98 10.14
CA GLY A 66 0.46 9.10 10.81
C GLY A 66 0.12 10.20 9.81
N GLY A 67 -1.01 10.86 10.01
CA GLY A 67 -1.51 11.92 9.11
C GLY A 67 -0.46 13.01 8.82
N LEU A 68 0.29 13.44 9.85
CA LEU A 68 1.33 14.47 9.69
C LEU A 68 2.41 14.08 8.66
N ILE A 69 2.88 12.83 8.69
CA ILE A 69 3.90 12.38 7.74
C ILE A 69 3.30 12.23 6.33
N ILE A 70 2.06 11.77 6.21
CA ILE A 70 1.36 11.72 4.93
C ILE A 70 1.26 13.14 4.33
N ASP A 71 0.83 14.11 5.12
CA ASP A 71 0.70 15.51 4.71
C ASP A 71 2.04 16.10 4.27
N SER A 72 3.12 15.84 5.02
CA SER A 72 4.48 16.27 4.67
C SER A 72 4.94 15.66 3.34
N ILE A 73 4.70 14.36 3.12
CA ILE A 73 5.05 13.68 1.86
C ILE A 73 4.28 14.29 0.69
N GLU A 74 2.99 14.53 0.86
CA GLU A 74 2.14 15.14 -0.16
C GLU A 74 2.58 16.56 -0.48
N GLN A 75 2.93 17.33 0.53
CA GLN A 75 3.45 18.69 0.35
C GLN A 75 4.79 18.67 -0.38
N VAL A 76 5.70 17.75 -0.04
CA VAL A 76 6.96 17.55 -0.76
C VAL A 76 6.72 17.18 -2.23
N ARG A 77 5.80 16.25 -2.51
CA ARG A 77 5.41 15.86 -3.88
C ARG A 77 4.85 17.03 -4.67
N LYS A 78 3.96 17.81 -4.05
CA LYS A 78 3.30 18.95 -4.67
C LYS A 78 4.29 20.06 -5.00
N THR A 79 5.19 20.38 -4.08
CA THR A 79 6.12 21.52 -4.21
C THR A 79 7.36 21.19 -5.04
N LEU A 80 7.95 20.02 -4.85
CA LEU A 80 9.22 19.64 -5.49
C LEU A 80 9.05 18.68 -6.66
N GLY A 81 7.96 17.89 -6.70
CA GLY A 81 7.76 16.86 -7.73
C GLY A 81 7.92 17.36 -9.17
N PRO A 82 7.31 18.51 -9.58
CA PRO A 82 7.52 19.07 -10.91
C PRO A 82 8.99 19.40 -11.22
N ARG A 83 9.72 19.96 -10.24
CA ARG A 83 11.14 20.33 -10.38
C ARG A 83 12.02 19.09 -10.49
N VAL A 84 11.77 18.07 -9.66
CA VAL A 84 12.49 16.79 -9.70
C VAL A 84 12.32 16.11 -11.06
N ARG A 85 11.09 16.07 -11.61
CA ARG A 85 10.83 15.52 -12.94
C ARG A 85 11.60 16.26 -14.03
N ASN A 86 11.57 17.59 -14.02
CA ASN A 86 12.32 18.41 -14.97
C ASN A 86 13.83 18.11 -14.91
N TYR A 87 14.43 18.12 -13.71
CA TYR A 87 15.85 17.79 -13.57
C TYR A 87 16.17 16.34 -13.98
N ARG A 88 15.29 15.39 -13.69
CA ARG A 88 15.44 13.99 -14.11
C ARG A 88 15.50 13.89 -15.64
N ASP A 89 14.64 14.61 -16.35
CA ASP A 89 14.62 14.62 -17.83
C ASP A 89 15.86 15.31 -18.41
N VAL A 90 16.27 16.44 -17.84
CA VAL A 90 17.52 17.13 -18.21
C VAL A 90 18.73 16.20 -18.02
N LEU A 91 18.89 15.61 -16.83
CA LEU A 91 20.02 14.72 -16.52
C LEU A 91 20.07 13.49 -17.44
N ARG A 92 18.91 12.94 -17.80
CA ARG A 92 18.81 11.84 -18.79
C ARG A 92 19.25 12.28 -20.18
N SER A 93 18.83 13.47 -20.61
CA SER A 93 19.18 14.00 -21.94
C SER A 93 20.67 14.39 -22.05
N SER A 94 21.29 14.80 -20.94
CA SER A 94 22.70 15.21 -20.88
C SER A 94 23.68 14.03 -20.87
N ASN A 95 23.21 12.81 -21.12
CA ASN A 95 24.02 11.58 -21.16
C ASN A 95 24.85 11.36 -19.88
N VAL A 96 24.35 11.85 -18.73
CA VAL A 96 24.97 11.62 -17.43
C VAL A 96 24.75 10.15 -17.09
N ALA A 97 25.70 9.31 -17.50
CA ALA A 97 25.65 7.87 -17.31
C ALA A 97 25.47 7.54 -15.83
N GLY A 98 24.43 6.77 -15.50
CA GLY A 98 24.12 6.39 -14.13
C GLY A 98 22.83 5.58 -14.06
N ASP A 99 22.68 4.79 -13.01
CA ASP A 99 21.41 4.11 -12.75
C ASP A 99 20.31 5.10 -12.31
N SER A 100 19.06 4.64 -12.39
CA SER A 100 17.89 5.44 -12.03
C SER A 100 17.96 5.99 -10.62
N VAL A 101 18.49 5.22 -9.66
CA VAL A 101 18.55 5.62 -8.25
C VAL A 101 19.47 6.83 -8.05
N ARG A 102 20.64 6.82 -8.70
CA ARG A 102 21.56 7.95 -8.70
C ARG A 102 20.92 9.20 -9.30
N LEU A 103 20.28 9.06 -10.45
CA LEU A 103 19.62 10.18 -11.14
C LEU A 103 18.49 10.77 -10.30
N ASP A 104 17.70 9.92 -9.64
CA ASP A 104 16.61 10.34 -8.76
C ASP A 104 17.11 11.12 -7.55
N LEU A 105 18.21 10.65 -6.95
CA LEU A 105 18.84 11.32 -5.82
C LEU A 105 19.37 12.70 -6.21
N LEU A 106 20.09 12.76 -7.33
CA LEU A 106 20.67 14.01 -7.84
C LEU A 106 19.56 15.01 -8.21
N ALA A 107 18.53 14.58 -8.93
CA ALA A 107 17.37 15.42 -9.26
C ALA A 107 16.65 15.92 -7.99
N GLY A 108 16.53 15.06 -6.97
CA GLY A 108 15.97 15.39 -5.66
C GLY A 108 16.73 16.47 -4.91
N LEU A 109 18.06 16.41 -4.93
CA LEU A 109 18.93 17.40 -4.30
C LEU A 109 18.94 18.73 -5.10
N LEU A 110 19.00 18.65 -6.43
CA LEU A 110 18.93 19.84 -7.29
C LEU A 110 17.59 20.58 -7.16
N ALA A 111 16.48 19.84 -6.98
CA ALA A 111 15.16 20.45 -6.76
C ALA A 111 15.07 21.25 -5.45
N GLN A 112 15.97 21.00 -4.49
CA GLN A 112 16.03 21.74 -3.22
C GLN A 112 16.83 23.05 -3.35
N HIS A 113 17.63 23.22 -4.41
CA HIS A 113 18.32 24.49 -4.61
C HIS A 113 17.31 25.62 -4.88
N PRO A 114 17.48 26.80 -4.24
CA PRO A 114 16.57 27.93 -4.42
C PRO A 114 16.66 28.51 -5.83
N THR A 115 17.84 28.43 -6.46
CA THR A 115 18.13 28.92 -7.81
C THR A 115 18.51 27.76 -8.74
N LEU A 116 18.59 28.05 -10.05
CA LEU A 116 19.15 27.12 -11.02
C LEU A 116 20.65 26.92 -10.72
N PRO A 117 21.09 25.68 -10.41
CA PRO A 117 22.48 25.40 -10.12
C PRO A 117 23.32 25.48 -11.39
N THR A 118 24.53 25.99 -11.24
CA THR A 118 25.55 26.04 -12.29
C THR A 118 26.05 24.64 -12.64
N ALA A 119 26.67 24.48 -13.81
CA ALA A 119 27.25 23.19 -14.23
C ALA A 119 28.29 22.67 -13.22
N GLU A 120 29.10 23.57 -12.63
CA GLU A 120 30.09 23.21 -11.62
C GLU A 120 29.43 22.67 -10.34
N GLU A 121 28.34 23.31 -9.87
CA GLU A 121 27.58 22.85 -8.71
C GLU A 121 26.93 21.48 -8.96
N ILE A 122 26.38 21.27 -10.15
CA ILE A 122 25.81 19.98 -10.56
C ILE A 122 26.88 18.89 -10.51
N MET A 123 28.06 19.15 -11.07
CA MET A 123 29.18 18.19 -11.06
C MET A 123 29.68 17.90 -9.66
N LYS A 124 29.80 18.93 -8.81
CA LYS A 124 30.21 18.79 -7.40
C LYS A 124 29.21 17.95 -6.62
N LEU A 125 27.91 18.22 -6.79
CA LEU A 125 26.82 17.48 -6.15
C LEU A 125 26.77 16.04 -6.66
N SER A 126 26.92 15.80 -7.96
CA SER A 126 27.01 14.47 -8.54
C SER A 126 28.15 13.65 -7.93
N ALA A 127 29.35 14.24 -7.83
CA ALA A 127 30.50 13.58 -7.22
C ALA A 127 30.26 13.29 -5.73
N GLN A 128 29.58 14.19 -5.02
CA GLN A 128 29.18 13.98 -3.62
C GLN A 128 28.20 12.82 -3.46
N VAL A 129 27.17 12.76 -4.31
CA VAL A 129 26.20 11.64 -4.35
C VAL A 129 26.93 10.31 -4.57
N ASP A 130 27.88 10.26 -5.51
CA ASP A 130 28.63 9.05 -5.82
C ASP A 130 29.53 8.60 -4.65
N ARG A 131 30.10 9.54 -3.89
CA ARG A 131 30.86 9.21 -2.66
C ARG A 131 29.94 8.68 -1.57
N CYS A 132 28.83 9.37 -1.29
CA CYS A 132 27.90 8.99 -0.23
C CYS A 132 27.27 7.62 -0.51
N ARG A 133 26.88 7.36 -1.78
CA ARG A 133 26.32 6.08 -2.18
C ARG A 133 27.32 4.93 -2.05
N ARG A 134 28.58 5.13 -2.44
CA ARG A 134 29.64 4.13 -2.20
C ARG A 134 29.82 3.85 -0.72
N ALA A 135 29.79 4.89 0.12
CA ALA A 135 29.85 4.72 1.57
C ALA A 135 28.66 3.90 2.12
N MET A 136 27.46 4.07 1.55
CA MET A 136 26.28 3.25 1.92
C MET A 136 26.41 1.78 1.49
N LEU A 137 27.03 1.50 0.35
CA LEU A 137 27.23 0.11 -0.12
C LEU A 137 28.21 -0.67 0.76
N HIS A 138 29.16 0.02 1.42
CA HIS A 138 30.08 -0.58 2.37
C HIS A 138 29.51 -0.69 3.80
N ARG A 139 28.19 -0.52 3.98
CA ARG A 139 27.53 -0.72 5.28
C ARG A 139 27.77 -2.17 5.74
N PRO A 140 28.36 -2.39 6.93
CA PRO A 140 28.57 -3.74 7.44
C PRO A 140 27.20 -4.43 7.60
N ALA A 141 27.10 -5.70 7.18
CA ALA A 141 25.85 -6.46 7.18
C ALA A 141 25.16 -6.55 8.56
N THR A 142 25.90 -6.29 9.64
CA THR A 142 25.40 -6.21 11.01
C THR A 142 24.51 -5.00 11.30
N GLU A 143 24.59 -3.91 10.51
CA GLU A 143 23.72 -2.74 10.65
C GLU A 143 22.46 -2.80 9.78
N VAL A 144 22.39 -3.74 8.84
CA VAL A 144 21.16 -4.01 8.10
C VAL A 144 20.23 -4.65 9.11
N ARG A 145 19.31 -3.85 9.68
CA ARG A 145 18.23 -4.33 10.57
C ARG A 145 17.68 -5.61 9.95
N LYS A 146 17.99 -6.76 10.57
CA LYS A 146 17.52 -8.07 10.16
C LYS A 146 16.02 -7.95 9.98
N ALA A 147 15.55 -8.09 8.74
CA ALA A 147 14.12 -8.07 8.44
C ALA A 147 13.44 -9.00 9.45
N PRO A 148 12.41 -8.54 10.17
CA PRO A 148 11.75 -9.39 11.15
C PRO A 148 11.31 -10.66 10.44
N ALA A 149 11.54 -11.80 11.08
CA ALA A 149 11.14 -13.12 10.59
C ALA A 149 9.70 -13.07 10.06
N PRO A 150 9.37 -13.87 9.01
CA PRO A 150 8.00 -13.95 8.49
C PRO A 150 7.04 -14.08 9.67
N ALA A 151 6.10 -13.13 9.75
CA ALA A 151 5.22 -13.02 10.89
C ALA A 151 4.51 -14.36 11.09
N GLU A 152 4.79 -15.02 12.21
CA GLU A 152 3.96 -16.11 12.68
C GLU A 152 2.51 -15.60 12.70
N LEU A 153 1.62 -16.35 12.07
CA LEU A 153 0.19 -16.01 11.98
C LEU A 153 -0.29 -15.59 13.37
N SER A 154 -0.72 -14.33 13.52
CA SER A 154 -1.10 -13.83 14.83
C SER A 154 -2.20 -14.72 15.40
N ALA A 155 -2.09 -15.13 16.68
CA ALA A 155 -3.04 -16.01 17.35
C ALA A 155 -4.51 -15.56 17.25
N ASP A 156 -4.77 -14.30 16.89
CA ASP A 156 -6.09 -13.69 16.70
C ASP A 156 -6.70 -13.87 15.29
N LEU A 157 -6.05 -14.57 14.36
CA LEU A 157 -6.58 -14.73 13.00
C LEU A 157 -7.61 -15.87 12.95
N ASN A 158 -8.85 -15.58 12.58
CA ASN A 158 -9.85 -16.62 12.33
C ASN A 158 -9.48 -17.37 11.03
N VAL A 159 -9.14 -18.65 11.19
CA VAL A 159 -8.65 -19.55 10.12
C VAL A 159 -9.75 -19.87 9.11
N ASP A 160 -10.99 -20.07 9.56
CA ASP A 160 -12.11 -20.35 8.65
C ASP A 160 -12.34 -19.21 7.67
N LEU A 161 -12.31 -17.97 8.17
CA LEU A 161 -12.42 -16.78 7.33
C LEU A 161 -11.24 -16.65 6.36
N LEU A 162 -10.03 -17.05 6.77
CA LEU A 162 -8.87 -17.05 5.85
C LEU A 162 -9.07 -18.04 4.71
N GLU A 163 -9.57 -19.24 5.01
CA GLU A 163 -9.92 -20.23 3.98
C GLU A 163 -11.03 -19.72 3.05
N ASP A 164 -12.06 -19.06 3.59
CA ASP A 164 -13.14 -18.48 2.78
C ASP A 164 -12.61 -17.42 1.81
N LEU A 165 -11.68 -16.58 2.26
CA LEU A 165 -11.00 -15.61 1.39
C LEU A 165 -10.14 -16.27 0.32
N ARG A 166 -9.44 -17.37 0.64
CA ARG A 166 -8.68 -18.15 -0.35
C ARG A 166 -9.62 -18.73 -1.41
N TYR A 167 -10.80 -19.21 -1.03
CA TYR A 167 -11.80 -19.68 -1.98
C TYR A 167 -12.36 -18.53 -2.83
N ALA A 168 -12.67 -17.39 -2.23
CA ALA A 168 -13.15 -16.21 -2.95
C ALA A 168 -12.13 -15.74 -4.01
N GLU A 169 -10.84 -15.73 -3.69
CA GLU A 169 -9.78 -15.38 -4.64
C GLU A 169 -9.65 -16.39 -5.77
N LYS A 170 -9.65 -17.70 -5.45
CA LYS A 170 -9.65 -18.76 -6.47
C LYS A 170 -10.85 -18.64 -7.41
N LEU A 171 -12.04 -18.39 -6.86
CA LEU A 171 -13.27 -18.22 -7.63
C LEU A 171 -13.14 -17.03 -8.58
N ARG A 172 -12.73 -15.87 -8.05
CA ARG A 172 -12.51 -14.65 -8.83
C ARG A 172 -11.52 -14.87 -9.98
N LEU A 173 -10.39 -15.53 -9.71
CA LEU A 173 -9.35 -15.80 -10.70
C LEU A 173 -9.82 -16.81 -11.76
N ALA A 174 -10.56 -17.83 -11.34
CA ALA A 174 -11.03 -18.88 -12.23
C ALA A 174 -12.05 -18.38 -13.26
N PHE A 175 -12.87 -17.39 -12.91
CA PHE A 175 -13.83 -16.80 -13.84
C PHE A 175 -13.23 -15.74 -14.79
N GLY A 176 -12.03 -15.22 -14.48
CA GLY A 176 -11.08 -14.63 -15.44
C GLY A 176 -11.62 -13.62 -16.48
N PRO A 177 -10.84 -13.32 -17.53
CA PRO A 177 -11.21 -12.33 -18.56
C PRO A 177 -12.31 -12.79 -19.55
N ALA A 178 -12.82 -14.02 -19.41
CA ALA A 178 -13.81 -14.60 -20.34
C ALA A 178 -15.28 -14.34 -19.96
N SER A 179 -15.54 -13.69 -18.83
CA SER A 179 -16.86 -13.40 -18.27
C SER A 179 -16.92 -11.95 -17.77
N PRO A 180 -18.08 -11.29 -17.66
CA PRO A 180 -18.20 -10.02 -16.93
C PRO A 180 -17.61 -10.20 -15.52
N GLY A 181 -16.40 -9.67 -15.34
CA GLY A 181 -15.49 -10.00 -14.26
C GLY A 181 -16.20 -10.03 -12.90
N ILE A 182 -16.06 -11.14 -12.19
CA ILE A 182 -16.57 -11.29 -10.84
C ILE A 182 -15.75 -10.37 -9.93
N GLU A 183 -16.42 -9.50 -9.19
CA GLU A 183 -15.76 -8.62 -8.24
C GLU A 183 -15.44 -9.38 -6.95
N LEU A 184 -14.40 -8.95 -6.22
CA LEU A 184 -13.96 -9.64 -5.01
C LEU A 184 -15.07 -9.71 -3.96
N TRP A 185 -15.85 -8.65 -3.79
CA TRP A 185 -16.94 -8.63 -2.81
C TRP A 185 -18.05 -9.64 -3.13
N GLU A 186 -18.30 -9.93 -4.41
CA GLU A 186 -19.30 -10.91 -4.85
C GLU A 186 -18.84 -12.32 -4.48
N ALA A 187 -17.59 -12.63 -4.82
CA ALA A 187 -16.97 -13.91 -4.47
C ALA A 187 -16.91 -14.10 -2.95
N MET A 188 -16.54 -13.06 -2.19
CA MET A 188 -16.52 -13.10 -0.73
C MET A 188 -17.92 -13.30 -0.13
N THR A 189 -18.93 -12.59 -0.64
CA THR A 189 -20.31 -12.75 -0.16
C THR A 189 -20.79 -14.18 -0.38
N LEU A 190 -20.53 -14.75 -1.57
CA LEU A 190 -20.87 -16.14 -1.85
C LEU A 190 -20.11 -17.11 -0.95
N SER A 191 -18.80 -16.93 -0.74
CA SER A 191 -18.01 -17.81 0.12
C SER A 191 -18.48 -17.82 1.58
N LEU A 192 -19.02 -16.70 2.06
CA LEU A 192 -19.57 -16.60 3.42
C LEU A 192 -21.03 -17.09 3.52
N GLU A 193 -21.84 -16.89 2.49
CA GLU A 193 -23.25 -17.34 2.47
C GLU A 193 -23.41 -18.83 2.09
N ASP A 194 -22.54 -19.36 1.22
CA ASP A 194 -22.57 -20.74 0.70
C ASP A 194 -21.15 -21.28 0.43
N ARG A 195 -20.45 -21.57 1.54
CA ARG A 195 -19.06 -22.08 1.55
C ARG A 195 -18.88 -23.33 0.69
N VAL A 196 -19.83 -24.27 0.77
CA VAL A 196 -19.73 -25.58 0.11
C VAL A 196 -19.81 -25.42 -1.40
N SER A 197 -20.79 -24.65 -1.92
CA SER A 197 -20.91 -24.43 -3.36
C SER A 197 -19.71 -23.64 -3.91
N ALA A 198 -19.25 -22.62 -3.18
CA ALA A 198 -18.07 -21.84 -3.58
C ALA A 198 -16.81 -22.70 -3.67
N GLN A 199 -16.58 -23.58 -2.68
CA GLN A 199 -15.44 -24.50 -2.67
C GLN A 199 -15.51 -25.51 -3.82
N LEU A 200 -16.67 -26.16 -4.01
CA LEU A 200 -16.85 -27.14 -5.10
C LEU A 200 -16.62 -26.53 -6.48
N ALA A 201 -17.10 -25.31 -6.72
CA ALA A 201 -16.86 -24.63 -7.99
C ALA A 201 -15.39 -24.25 -8.18
N ALA A 202 -14.72 -23.74 -7.14
CA ALA A 202 -13.30 -23.42 -7.20
C ALA A 202 -12.45 -24.66 -7.52
N ASP A 203 -12.75 -25.80 -6.89
CA ASP A 203 -12.03 -27.06 -7.11
C ASP A 203 -12.30 -27.63 -8.51
N LYS A 204 -13.55 -27.57 -9.01
CA LYS A 204 -13.90 -28.02 -10.37
C LYS A 204 -13.23 -27.17 -11.45
N LEU A 205 -13.23 -25.85 -11.29
CA LEU A 205 -12.57 -24.93 -12.23
C LEU A 205 -11.06 -25.21 -12.29
N ARG A 206 -10.43 -25.45 -11.14
CA ARG A 206 -9.01 -25.79 -11.07
C ARG A 206 -8.71 -27.11 -11.76
N ALA A 207 -9.56 -28.11 -11.57
CA ALA A 207 -9.38 -29.44 -12.13
C ALA A 207 -9.72 -29.54 -13.64
N ARG A 208 -10.25 -28.47 -14.26
CA ARG A 208 -10.72 -28.43 -15.66
C ARG A 208 -11.63 -29.62 -16.00
N ARG A 209 -12.42 -30.07 -15.03
CA ARG A 209 -13.35 -31.20 -15.20
C ARG A 209 -14.56 -30.76 -16.01
N GLU A 210 -15.24 -31.72 -16.64
CA GLU A 210 -16.54 -31.46 -17.26
C GLU A 210 -17.50 -30.86 -16.22
N ASP A 211 -18.17 -29.78 -16.61
CA ASP A 211 -19.16 -29.10 -15.79
C ASP A 211 -20.47 -29.89 -15.82
N ASP A 212 -20.87 -30.41 -14.66
CA ASP A 212 -22.17 -31.06 -14.42
C ASP A 212 -23.29 -30.03 -14.12
N GLY A 213 -23.07 -28.76 -14.48
CA GLY A 213 -23.93 -27.63 -14.18
C GLY A 213 -23.63 -26.95 -12.84
N THR A 214 -22.60 -27.37 -12.12
CA THR A 214 -22.18 -26.72 -10.86
C THR A 214 -21.68 -25.29 -11.10
N LEU A 215 -20.95 -25.06 -12.19
CA LEU A 215 -20.47 -23.71 -12.51
C LEU A 215 -21.62 -22.78 -12.87
N VAL A 216 -22.61 -23.28 -13.61
CA VAL A 216 -23.84 -22.54 -13.91
C VAL A 216 -24.55 -22.13 -12.63
N ARG A 217 -24.75 -23.04 -11.67
CA ARG A 217 -25.39 -22.72 -10.38
C ARG A 217 -24.62 -21.68 -9.57
N VAL A 218 -23.29 -21.74 -9.58
CA VAL A 218 -22.46 -20.74 -8.91
C VAL A 218 -22.54 -19.38 -9.60
N LEU A 219 -22.56 -19.34 -10.93
CA LEU A 219 -22.79 -18.11 -11.68
C LEU A 219 -24.18 -17.51 -11.40
N GLU A 220 -25.22 -18.34 -11.34
CA GLU A 220 -26.57 -17.90 -10.96
C GLU A 220 -26.59 -17.29 -9.56
N ARG A 221 -25.89 -17.90 -8.60
CA ARG A 221 -25.75 -17.36 -7.23
C ARG A 221 -24.99 -16.05 -7.20
N ILE A 222 -23.93 -15.91 -7.99
CA ILE A 222 -23.17 -14.66 -8.09
C ILE A 222 -24.01 -13.56 -8.74
N LEU A 223 -24.80 -13.90 -9.77
CA LEU A 223 -25.76 -12.98 -10.36
C LEU A 223 -26.82 -12.54 -9.34
N ASP A 224 -27.31 -13.44 -8.51
CA ASP A 224 -28.23 -13.11 -7.42
C ASP A 224 -27.60 -12.17 -6.37
N VAL A 225 -26.36 -12.44 -5.95
CA VAL A 225 -25.61 -11.51 -5.07
C VAL A 225 -25.45 -10.13 -5.73
N ARG A 226 -25.10 -10.11 -7.02
CA ARG A 226 -24.92 -8.88 -7.81
C ARG A 226 -26.23 -8.10 -7.94
N THR A 227 -27.35 -8.74 -8.23
CA THR A 227 -28.65 -8.08 -8.38
C THR A 227 -29.14 -7.52 -7.04
N ARG A 228 -28.94 -8.25 -5.94
CA ARG A 228 -29.31 -7.81 -4.59
C ARG A 228 -28.49 -6.61 -4.11
N HIS A 229 -27.18 -6.55 -4.42
CA HIS A 229 -26.26 -5.64 -3.72
C HIS A 229 -25.51 -4.65 -4.61
N SER A 230 -25.56 -4.74 -5.94
CA SER A 230 -24.83 -3.83 -6.85
C SER A 230 -25.12 -2.35 -6.61
N ARG A 231 -26.38 -1.98 -6.38
CA ARG A 231 -26.76 -0.58 -6.10
C ARG A 231 -26.10 -0.06 -4.82
N LEU A 232 -26.06 -0.88 -3.77
CA LEU A 232 -25.38 -0.55 -2.52
C LEU A 232 -23.87 -0.47 -2.74
N ALA A 233 -23.28 -1.45 -3.43
CA ALA A 233 -21.86 -1.50 -3.73
C ALA A 233 -21.37 -0.25 -4.47
N ILE A 234 -22.07 0.18 -5.52
CA ILE A 234 -21.73 1.38 -6.30
C ILE A 234 -21.77 2.63 -5.42
N LYS A 235 -22.86 2.83 -4.66
CA LYS A 235 -23.02 3.99 -3.78
C LYS A 235 -21.96 4.01 -2.68
N LEU A 236 -21.73 2.86 -2.03
CA LEU A 236 -20.75 2.73 -0.98
C LEU A 236 -19.34 3.00 -1.50
N ARG A 237 -18.95 2.44 -2.65
CA ARG A 237 -17.63 2.69 -3.26
C ARG A 237 -17.40 4.18 -3.50
N ASN A 238 -18.41 4.89 -4.00
CA ASN A 238 -18.34 6.35 -4.17
C ASN A 238 -18.23 7.09 -2.83
N TYR A 239 -18.99 6.68 -1.82
CA TYR A 239 -18.94 7.28 -0.49
C TYR A 239 -17.59 7.08 0.19
N LEU A 240 -17.00 5.89 0.11
CA LEU A 240 -15.68 5.58 0.70
C LEU A 240 -14.57 6.48 0.15
N ASN A 241 -14.66 6.91 -1.12
CA ASN A 241 -13.69 7.84 -1.72
C ASN A 241 -13.69 9.25 -1.10
N HIS A 242 -14.76 9.61 -0.37
CA HIS A 242 -14.92 10.91 0.28
C HIS A 242 -14.69 10.85 1.80
N LEU A 243 -14.47 9.65 2.35
CA LEU A 243 -14.20 9.52 3.78
C LEU A 243 -12.82 10.08 4.14
N PRO A 244 -12.69 10.76 5.30
CA PRO A 244 -11.41 11.24 5.81
C PRO A 244 -10.62 10.08 6.45
N ILE A 245 -10.28 9.07 5.66
CA ILE A 245 -9.46 7.91 6.04
C ILE A 245 -8.07 8.00 5.43
N GLY A 246 -7.12 7.25 5.98
CA GLY A 246 -5.77 7.14 5.41
C GLY A 246 -5.74 6.73 3.92
N ARG A 247 -4.61 6.94 3.26
CA ARG A 247 -4.37 6.44 1.90
C ARG A 247 -3.91 4.99 1.94
N TYR A 248 -4.69 4.10 1.34
CA TYR A 248 -4.42 2.68 1.28
C TYR A 248 -4.29 2.23 -0.17
N ASN A 249 -3.53 1.15 -0.40
CA ASN A 249 -3.42 0.58 -1.74
C ASN A 249 -4.77 0.00 -2.20
N ARG A 250 -4.94 -0.12 -3.53
CA ARG A 250 -6.19 -0.56 -4.14
C ARG A 250 -6.63 -1.95 -3.67
N GLU A 251 -5.70 -2.91 -3.61
CA GLU A 251 -6.02 -4.29 -3.21
C GLU A 251 -6.60 -4.35 -1.78
N LEU A 252 -6.01 -3.59 -0.87
CA LEU A 252 -6.44 -3.52 0.51
C LEU A 252 -7.81 -2.85 0.65
N MET A 253 -8.06 -1.79 -0.12
CA MET A 253 -9.37 -1.15 -0.17
C MET A 253 -10.43 -2.09 -0.74
N GLU A 254 -10.14 -2.86 -1.79
CA GLU A 254 -11.07 -3.86 -2.34
C GLU A 254 -11.38 -4.97 -1.32
N LEU A 255 -10.38 -5.43 -0.56
CA LEU A 255 -10.60 -6.43 0.50
C LEU A 255 -11.44 -5.87 1.66
N ALA A 256 -11.15 -4.65 2.12
CA ALA A 256 -11.94 -3.98 3.15
C ALA A 256 -13.40 -3.75 2.69
N PHE A 257 -13.57 -3.35 1.44
CA PHE A 257 -14.88 -3.21 0.80
C PHE A 257 -15.61 -4.55 0.73
N GLY A 258 -14.91 -5.63 0.38
CA GLY A 258 -15.43 -6.99 0.42
C GLY A 258 -15.93 -7.39 1.81
N PHE A 259 -15.17 -7.10 2.88
CA PHE A 259 -15.63 -7.38 4.25
C PHE A 259 -16.91 -6.63 4.65
N LEU A 260 -17.04 -5.37 4.24
CA LEU A 260 -18.24 -4.58 4.50
C LEU A 260 -19.45 -5.17 3.79
N LEU A 261 -19.31 -5.56 2.53
CA LEU A 261 -20.44 -6.06 1.75
C LEU A 261 -20.76 -7.53 2.01
N ALA A 262 -19.79 -8.34 2.39
CA ALA A 262 -20.01 -9.78 2.59
C ALA A 262 -20.76 -10.10 3.88
N SER A 263 -20.77 -9.18 4.87
CA SER A 263 -21.52 -9.35 6.12
C SER A 263 -22.87 -8.62 6.09
N PRO A 264 -23.97 -9.23 6.58
CA PRO A 264 -25.26 -8.55 6.70
C PRO A 264 -25.20 -7.27 7.55
N GLU A 265 -24.44 -7.29 8.65
CA GLU A 265 -24.27 -6.13 9.53
C GLU A 265 -23.49 -5.01 8.85
N GLY A 266 -22.48 -5.36 8.05
CA GLY A 266 -21.72 -4.40 7.25
C GLY A 266 -22.59 -3.73 6.20
N ARG A 267 -23.46 -4.49 5.51
CA ARG A 267 -24.44 -3.95 4.55
C ARG A 267 -25.43 -3.00 5.22
N ALA A 268 -26.03 -3.41 6.33
CA ALA A 268 -26.99 -2.58 7.08
C ALA A 268 -26.35 -1.27 7.56
N ARG A 269 -25.09 -1.30 8.01
CA ARG A 269 -24.36 -0.09 8.40
C ARG A 269 -24.04 0.80 7.20
N ALA A 270 -23.62 0.21 6.08
CA ALA A 270 -23.38 0.96 4.86
C ALA A 270 -24.65 1.68 4.36
N GLU A 271 -25.82 1.05 4.47
CA GLU A 271 -27.11 1.68 4.15
C GLU A 271 -27.37 2.89 5.04
N GLN A 272 -27.20 2.77 6.37
CA GLN A 272 -27.36 3.90 7.30
C GLN A 272 -26.42 5.06 6.97
N TRP A 273 -25.16 4.77 6.64
CA TRP A 273 -24.21 5.81 6.24
C TRP A 273 -24.62 6.53 4.95
N LEU A 274 -25.26 5.82 4.02
CA LEU A 274 -25.70 6.39 2.75
C LEU A 274 -27.03 7.15 2.84
N GLU A 275 -27.83 6.91 3.88
CA GLU A 275 -29.05 7.67 4.18
C GLU A 275 -28.73 9.09 4.69
N ASP A 276 -27.75 9.22 5.59
CA ASP A 276 -27.29 10.51 6.11
C ASP A 276 -25.74 10.59 6.16
N PRO A 277 -25.10 10.82 5.01
CA PRO A 277 -23.64 10.79 4.88
C PRO A 277 -22.91 11.79 5.79
N GLN A 278 -23.50 12.95 6.03
CA GLN A 278 -22.86 13.99 6.85
C GLN A 278 -22.91 13.63 8.33
N ARG A 279 -24.04 13.12 8.81
CA ARG A 279 -24.20 12.69 10.19
C ARG A 279 -23.27 11.53 10.55
N PHE A 280 -23.12 10.57 9.64
CA PHE A 280 -22.34 9.36 9.90
C PHE A 280 -20.88 9.42 9.42
N LEU A 281 -20.41 10.54 8.90
CA LEU A 281 -19.07 10.68 8.31
C LEU A 281 -17.96 10.16 9.23
N ARG A 282 -17.96 10.61 10.50
CA ARG A 282 -16.93 10.25 11.48
C ARG A 282 -17.02 8.79 11.91
N GLU A 283 -18.24 8.28 12.14
CA GLU A 283 -18.45 6.88 12.50
C GLU A 283 -17.99 5.96 11.36
N ALA A 284 -18.39 6.27 10.12
CA ALA A 284 -18.03 5.54 8.93
C ALA A 284 -16.50 5.51 8.76
N ALA A 285 -15.82 6.64 8.89
CA ALA A 285 -14.36 6.70 8.80
C ALA A 285 -13.68 5.77 9.83
N ILE A 286 -14.08 5.84 11.10
CA ILE A 286 -13.51 5.00 12.18
C ILE A 286 -13.78 3.51 11.91
N ARG A 287 -15.02 3.16 11.53
CA ARG A 287 -15.41 1.78 11.23
C ARG A 287 -14.63 1.24 10.03
N VAL A 288 -14.52 2.03 8.96
CA VAL A 288 -13.79 1.65 7.75
C VAL A 288 -12.31 1.46 8.05
N GLU A 289 -11.66 2.35 8.82
CA GLU A 289 -10.27 2.13 9.24
C GLU A 289 -10.10 0.84 10.07
N GLY A 290 -11.05 0.53 10.95
CA GLY A 290 -11.07 -0.73 11.69
C GLY A 290 -11.14 -1.95 10.76
N VAL A 291 -12.00 -1.91 9.74
CA VAL A 291 -12.12 -2.97 8.73
C VAL A 291 -10.86 -3.07 7.86
N ILE A 292 -10.24 -1.94 7.50
CA ILE A 292 -8.97 -1.91 6.77
C ILE A 292 -7.86 -2.55 7.61
N GLY A 293 -7.80 -2.25 8.91
CA GLY A 293 -6.88 -2.91 9.84
C GLY A 293 -7.05 -4.43 9.87
N LYS A 294 -8.30 -4.92 9.84
CA LYS A 294 -8.60 -6.35 9.69
C LYS A 294 -8.14 -6.87 8.33
N ALA A 295 -8.46 -6.17 7.25
CA ALA A 295 -8.07 -6.54 5.89
C ALA A 295 -6.55 -6.65 5.71
N GLN A 296 -5.77 -5.79 6.35
CA GLN A 296 -4.30 -5.87 6.33
C GLN A 296 -3.78 -7.20 6.89
N LYS A 297 -4.36 -7.66 8.02
CA LYS A 297 -3.98 -8.94 8.62
C LYS A 297 -4.25 -10.12 7.68
N TYR A 298 -5.43 -10.13 7.05
CA TYR A 298 -5.79 -11.19 6.11
C TYR A 298 -5.02 -11.12 4.80
N HIS A 299 -4.77 -9.92 4.26
CA HIS A 299 -3.97 -9.74 3.05
C HIS A 299 -2.53 -10.23 3.25
N ALA A 300 -1.92 -9.94 4.40
CA ALA A 300 -0.60 -10.46 4.74
C ALA A 300 -0.60 -12.00 4.84
N ALA A 301 -1.62 -12.59 5.48
CA ALA A 301 -1.75 -14.05 5.60
C ALA A 301 -2.02 -14.74 4.26
N LEU A 302 -2.75 -14.11 3.34
CA LEU A 302 -2.98 -14.61 1.99
C LEU A 302 -1.69 -14.62 1.15
N ARG A 303 -0.81 -13.62 1.32
CA ARG A 303 0.47 -13.54 0.60
C ARG A 303 1.58 -14.44 1.15
N ALA A 304 1.45 -14.90 2.40
CA ALA A 304 2.43 -15.77 3.04
C ALA A 304 2.26 -17.26 2.67
N ALA A 305 1.14 -17.62 2.05
CA ALA A 305 0.79 -18.99 1.66
C ALA A 305 1.10 -19.25 0.18
#